data_AF-A0A544Z748-F1
#
_entry.id   AF-A0A544Z748-F1
#
_cell.length_a   1.000
_cell.length_b   1.000
_cell.length_c   1.000
_cell.angle_alpha   90.00
_cell.angle_beta   90.00
_cell.angle_gamma   90.00
#
_symmetry.space_group_name_H-M   'P 1'
#
loop_
_entity.id
_entity.type
_entity.pdbx_description
1 polymer ?
#
loop_
_entity_poly.entity_id
_entity_poly.type
_entity_poly.pdbx_seq_one_letter_code
_entity_poly.pdbx_strand_id
1 'polypeptide(L)'
;MVDHPSGSIDYWLAVWELNSFYARQPEQGEGQRMWAETAMYALARAEAAGLDAITANVSRFHLRACLIKNLGPTRSPLLNPDALAMDILAALPIQLEDAAEWATNWQQRPHPDILTLRQCKNLLAPAQTIRRYLSTTLTARALDQWLALREQLP
;
A
#
# COMPACT_ATOMS: atom_id res chain seq x y z
N MET A 1 34.31 -11.28 -8.61
CA MET A 1 33.24 -10.36 -9.05
C MET A 1 32.51 -9.99 -7.77
N VAL A 2 32.74 -8.80 -7.24
CA VAL A 2 32.08 -8.36 -6.00
C VAL A 2 30.73 -7.83 -6.44
N ASP A 3 29.63 -8.46 -6.02
CA ASP A 3 28.30 -7.94 -6.27
C ASP A 3 28.23 -6.53 -5.69
N HIS A 4 27.95 -5.53 -6.55
CA HIS A 4 27.75 -4.17 -6.08
C HIS A 4 26.54 -4.17 -5.12
N PRO A 5 26.64 -3.55 -3.92
CA PRO A 5 25.59 -3.59 -2.92
C PRO A 5 24.25 -3.02 -3.42
N SER A 6 24.29 -2.16 -4.45
CA SER A 6 23.13 -1.63 -5.16
C SER A 6 22.33 -2.65 -5.99
N GLY A 7 22.77 -3.91 -6.06
CA GLY A 7 22.02 -5.02 -6.67
C GLY A 7 21.17 -5.82 -5.69
N SER A 8 21.38 -5.65 -4.37
CA SER A 8 20.68 -6.44 -3.35
C SER A 8 19.34 -5.81 -2.95
N ILE A 9 18.32 -6.67 -2.75
CA ILE A 9 17.03 -6.29 -2.17
C ILE A 9 17.24 -5.64 -0.80
N ASP A 10 18.07 -6.24 0.06
CA ASP A 10 18.29 -5.80 1.44
C ASP A 10 18.85 -4.37 1.52
N TYR A 11 19.75 -4.02 0.59
CA TYR A 11 20.29 -2.66 0.50
C TYR A 11 19.18 -1.66 0.20
N TRP A 12 18.34 -1.93 -0.80
CA TRP A 12 17.25 -1.04 -1.17
C TRP A 12 16.16 -0.97 -0.11
N LEU A 13 15.90 -2.07 0.60
CA LEU A 13 15.00 -2.08 1.75
C LEU A 13 15.54 -1.22 2.91
N ALA A 14 16.83 -1.28 3.21
CA ALA A 14 17.43 -0.42 4.23
C ALA A 14 17.32 1.07 3.86
N VAL A 15 17.54 1.42 2.57
CA VAL A 15 17.32 2.79 2.09
C VAL A 15 15.84 3.16 2.19
N TRP A 16 14.91 2.29 1.82
CA TRP A 16 13.47 2.50 1.97
C TRP A 16 13.08 2.76 3.43
N GLU A 17 13.53 1.92 4.36
CA GLU A 17 13.20 2.03 5.78
C GLU A 17 13.63 3.37 6.36
N LEU A 18 14.89 3.77 6.13
CA LEU A 18 15.42 5.03 6.63
C LEU A 18 14.65 6.24 6.09
N ASN A 19 14.42 6.27 4.78
CA ASN A 19 13.75 7.40 4.14
C ASN A 19 12.25 7.45 4.47
N SER A 20 11.59 6.29 4.57
CA SER A 20 10.18 6.20 4.95
C SER A 20 9.96 6.59 6.41
N PHE A 21 10.94 6.34 7.29
CA PHE A 21 10.92 6.82 8.67
C PHE A 21 10.91 8.35 8.74
N TYR A 22 11.86 9.02 8.07
CA TYR A 22 11.89 10.49 8.02
C TYR A 22 10.68 11.09 7.30
N ALA A 23 10.19 10.45 6.23
CA ALA A 23 9.00 10.90 5.53
C ALA A 23 7.74 10.96 6.41
N ARG A 24 7.68 10.17 7.49
CA ARG A 24 6.53 10.12 8.41
C ARG A 24 6.63 11.12 9.56
N GLN A 25 7.77 11.77 9.74
CA GLN A 25 8.05 12.66 10.87
C GLN A 25 7.46 14.07 10.63
N PRO A 26 6.49 14.54 11.45
CA PRO A 26 5.90 15.87 11.34
C PRO A 26 6.91 17.01 11.32
N GLU A 27 8.01 16.89 12.07
CA GLU A 27 9.09 17.89 12.17
C GLU A 27 9.79 18.18 10.84
N GLN A 28 9.67 17.30 9.85
CA GLN A 28 10.28 17.51 8.53
C GLN A 28 9.49 18.50 7.66
N GLY A 29 8.24 18.84 8.01
CA GLY A 29 7.41 19.78 7.24
C GLY A 29 7.34 19.41 5.75
N GLU A 30 7.66 20.36 4.87
CA GLU A 30 7.73 20.12 3.41
C GLU A 30 8.81 19.09 3.01
N GLY A 31 9.85 18.92 3.84
CA GLY A 31 10.90 17.92 3.65
C GLY A 31 10.39 16.48 3.68
N GLN A 32 9.22 16.21 4.28
CA GLN A 32 8.56 14.89 4.23
C GLN A 32 8.41 14.37 2.80
N ARG A 33 8.15 15.28 1.84
CA ARG A 33 7.96 14.93 0.45
C ARG A 33 9.24 14.43 -0.22
N MET A 34 10.36 15.09 0.04
CA MET A 34 11.66 14.71 -0.52
C MET A 34 12.13 13.35 0.03
N TRP A 35 11.93 13.13 1.33
CA TRP A 35 12.18 11.83 1.97
C TRP A 35 11.27 10.75 1.37
N ALA A 36 9.99 11.06 1.17
CA ALA A 36 9.04 10.12 0.57
C ALA A 36 9.38 9.76 -0.87
N GLU A 37 9.78 10.73 -1.69
CA GLU A 37 10.20 10.49 -3.08
C GLU A 37 11.44 9.59 -3.14
N THR A 38 12.42 9.83 -2.27
CA THR A 38 13.60 8.97 -2.12
C THR A 38 13.22 7.56 -1.66
N ALA A 39 12.29 7.45 -0.70
CA ALA A 39 11.77 6.18 -0.27
C ALA A 39 11.11 5.43 -1.45
N MET A 40 10.18 6.07 -2.17
CA MET A 40 9.51 5.44 -3.32
C MET A 40 10.50 4.97 -4.40
N TYR A 41 11.56 5.76 -4.64
CA TYR A 41 12.64 5.35 -5.53
C TYR A 41 13.33 4.07 -5.03
N ALA A 42 13.74 4.04 -3.75
CA ALA A 42 14.39 2.87 -3.17
C ALA A 42 13.49 1.61 -3.22
N LEU A 43 12.20 1.77 -2.94
CA LEU A 43 11.25 0.67 -3.01
C LEU A 43 11.09 0.13 -4.44
N ALA A 44 11.03 1.00 -5.45
CA ALA A 44 11.00 0.59 -6.85
C ALA A 44 12.28 -0.15 -7.26
N ARG A 45 13.43 0.21 -6.69
CA ARG A 45 14.69 -0.52 -6.89
C ARG A 45 14.70 -1.87 -6.18
N ALA A 46 14.11 -1.99 -5.00
CA ALA A 46 13.93 -3.27 -4.31
C ALA A 46 13.04 -4.22 -5.11
N GLU A 47 11.92 -3.71 -5.68
CA GLU A 47 11.06 -4.48 -6.59
C GLU A 47 11.83 -4.96 -7.82
N ALA A 48 12.60 -4.06 -8.47
CA ALA A 48 13.43 -4.43 -9.61
C ALA A 48 14.53 -5.46 -9.26
N ALA A 49 14.93 -5.52 -7.99
CA ALA A 49 15.88 -6.50 -7.46
C ALA A 49 15.22 -7.82 -7.01
N GLY A 50 13.88 -7.92 -7.04
CA GLY A 50 13.14 -9.16 -6.76
C GLY A 50 12.23 -9.13 -5.53
N LEU A 51 12.02 -7.98 -4.89
CA LEU A 51 10.99 -7.85 -3.85
C LEU A 51 9.60 -8.13 -4.44
N ASP A 52 8.78 -8.89 -3.72
CA ASP A 52 7.44 -9.22 -4.20
C ASP A 52 6.54 -7.98 -4.28
N ALA A 53 5.73 -7.91 -5.34
CA ALA A 53 4.91 -6.74 -5.64
C ALA A 53 3.85 -6.46 -4.56
N ILE A 54 3.36 -7.50 -3.86
CA ILE A 54 2.35 -7.33 -2.80
C ILE A 54 2.97 -6.62 -1.60
N THR A 55 4.12 -7.09 -1.11
CA THR A 55 4.88 -6.47 -0.02
C THR A 55 5.24 -5.04 -0.38
N ALA A 56 5.73 -4.80 -1.59
CA ALA A 56 6.07 -3.46 -2.01
C ALA A 56 4.85 -2.53 -2.09
N ASN A 57 3.72 -3.02 -2.61
CA ASN A 57 2.47 -2.25 -2.63
C ASN A 57 1.95 -1.93 -1.22
N VAL A 58 1.98 -2.89 -0.29
CA VAL A 58 1.62 -2.64 1.12
C VAL A 58 2.49 -1.50 1.69
N SER A 59 3.82 -1.58 1.52
CA SER A 59 4.75 -0.54 2.00
C SER A 59 4.47 0.84 1.37
N ARG A 60 4.33 0.89 0.04
CA ARG A 60 4.04 2.11 -0.74
C ARG A 60 2.72 2.75 -0.31
N PHE A 61 1.66 1.96 -0.21
CA PHE A 61 0.32 2.47 0.10
C PHE A 61 0.24 3.00 1.52
N HIS A 62 0.88 2.34 2.50
CA HIS A 62 0.97 2.87 3.86
C HIS A 62 1.70 4.20 3.92
N LEU A 63 2.83 4.34 3.20
CA LEU A 63 3.55 5.63 3.17
C LEU A 63 2.68 6.73 2.56
N ARG A 64 2.04 6.48 1.41
CA ARG A 64 1.15 7.47 0.77
C ARG A 64 -0.02 7.87 1.66
N ALA A 65 -0.69 6.90 2.29
CA ALA A 65 -1.80 7.19 3.20
C ALA A 65 -1.36 8.04 4.41
N CYS A 66 -0.17 7.78 4.96
CA CYS A 66 0.41 8.59 6.03
C CYS A 66 0.70 10.03 5.56
N LEU A 67 1.30 10.20 4.39
CA LEU A 67 1.60 11.52 3.84
C LEU A 67 0.33 12.31 3.53
N ILE A 68 -0.70 11.68 2.95
CA ILE A 68 -2.01 12.31 2.72
C ILE A 68 -2.63 12.76 4.05
N LYS A 69 -2.52 11.95 5.10
CA LYS A 69 -3.03 12.30 6.43
C LYS A 69 -2.28 13.48 7.04
N ASN A 70 -0.96 13.54 6.88
CA ASN A 70 -0.09 14.52 7.55
C ASN A 70 0.00 15.86 6.80
N LEU A 71 0.18 15.81 5.48
CA LEU A 71 0.39 16.98 4.61
C LEU A 71 -0.89 17.48 3.94
N GLY A 72 -1.94 16.65 3.96
CA GLY A 72 -3.19 16.90 3.24
C GLY A 72 -3.15 16.41 1.78
N PRO A 73 -4.33 16.22 1.17
CA PRO A 73 -4.44 15.76 -0.20
C PRO A 73 -4.04 16.85 -1.19
N THR A 74 -3.37 16.48 -2.28
CA THR A 74 -3.08 17.38 -3.41
C THR A 74 -3.29 16.66 -4.74
N ARG A 75 -3.07 17.35 -5.87
CA ARG A 75 -3.10 16.73 -7.20
C ARG A 75 -1.83 15.94 -7.54
N SER A 76 -0.79 16.02 -6.70
CA SER A 76 0.41 15.19 -6.87
C SER A 76 0.07 13.71 -6.80
N PRO A 77 0.60 12.84 -7.67
CA PRO A 77 0.38 11.40 -7.58
C PRO A 77 0.67 10.81 -6.19
N LEU A 78 1.69 11.33 -5.49
CA LEU A 78 2.07 10.88 -4.15
C LEU A 78 1.00 11.18 -3.09
N LEU A 79 0.28 12.29 -3.24
CA LEU A 79 -0.67 12.84 -2.27
C LEU A 79 -2.12 12.86 -2.77
N ASN A 80 -2.40 12.20 -3.89
CA ASN A 80 -3.75 12.13 -4.45
C ASN A 80 -4.48 10.90 -3.87
N PRO A 81 -5.52 11.09 -3.06
CA PRO A 81 -6.25 9.99 -2.43
C PRO A 81 -7.04 9.15 -3.45
N ASP A 82 -7.62 9.76 -4.49
CA ASP A 82 -8.35 9.04 -5.53
C ASP A 82 -7.39 8.17 -6.36
N ALA A 83 -6.18 8.66 -6.64
CA ALA A 83 -5.13 7.88 -7.28
C ALA A 83 -4.70 6.68 -6.41
N LEU A 84 -4.48 6.91 -5.12
CA LEU A 84 -4.13 5.81 -4.20
C LEU A 84 -5.25 4.77 -4.09
N ALA A 85 -6.52 5.19 -4.08
CA ALA A 85 -7.65 4.25 -4.05
C ALA A 85 -7.71 3.38 -5.30
N MET A 86 -7.46 3.95 -6.49
CA MET A 86 -7.37 3.16 -7.73
C MET A 86 -6.22 2.16 -7.68
N ASP A 87 -5.04 2.59 -7.22
CA ASP A 87 -3.87 1.71 -7.11
C ASP A 87 -4.12 0.56 -6.11
N ILE A 88 -4.79 0.83 -4.98
CA ILE A 88 -5.18 -0.20 -4.01
C ILE A 88 -6.10 -1.23 -4.66
N LEU A 89 -7.17 -0.79 -5.32
CA LEU A 89 -8.14 -1.69 -5.96
C LEU A 89 -7.48 -2.53 -7.06
N ALA A 90 -6.59 -1.93 -7.85
CA ALA A 90 -5.87 -2.63 -8.92
C ALA A 90 -4.87 -3.67 -8.40
N ALA A 91 -4.37 -3.52 -7.17
CA ALA A 91 -3.42 -4.43 -6.55
C ALA A 91 -4.07 -5.64 -5.86
N LEU A 92 -5.40 -5.67 -5.73
CA LEU A 92 -6.09 -6.77 -5.05
C LEU A 92 -5.97 -8.06 -5.87
N PRO A 93 -5.54 -9.18 -5.25
CA PRO A 93 -5.26 -10.42 -5.96
C PRO A 93 -6.51 -11.18 -6.44
N ILE A 94 -7.70 -10.82 -5.94
CA ILE A 94 -8.99 -11.45 -6.26
C ILE A 94 -10.08 -10.39 -6.36
N GLN A 95 -11.18 -10.75 -7.02
CA GLN A 95 -12.36 -9.89 -7.13
C GLN A 95 -13.16 -9.88 -5.82
N LEU A 96 -14.02 -8.87 -5.68
CA LEU A 96 -14.79 -8.64 -4.46
C LEU A 96 -15.75 -9.80 -4.19
N GLU A 97 -16.37 -10.33 -5.23
CA GLU A 97 -17.35 -11.43 -5.16
C GLU A 97 -16.69 -12.71 -4.64
N ASP A 98 -15.52 -13.05 -5.18
CA ASP A 98 -14.74 -14.22 -4.74
C ASP A 98 -14.27 -14.04 -3.29
N ALA A 99 -13.74 -12.85 -2.96
CA ALA A 99 -13.29 -12.54 -1.62
C ALA A 99 -14.43 -12.64 -0.59
N ALA A 100 -15.64 -12.18 -0.97
CA ALA A 100 -16.83 -12.25 -0.12
C ALA A 100 -17.26 -13.70 0.09
N GLU A 101 -17.27 -14.53 -0.95
CA GLU A 101 -17.58 -15.95 -0.83
C GLU A 101 -16.58 -16.66 0.08
N TRP A 102 -15.27 -16.43 -0.14
CA TRP A 102 -14.21 -17.10 0.61
C TRP A 102 -14.17 -16.65 2.07
N ALA A 103 -14.50 -15.39 2.37
CA ALA A 103 -14.53 -14.86 3.73
C ALA A 103 -15.57 -15.56 4.62
N THR A 104 -16.69 -16.03 4.07
CA THR A 104 -17.76 -16.66 4.87
C THR A 104 -17.31 -17.92 5.60
N ASN A 105 -16.36 -18.67 5.04
CA ASN A 105 -15.88 -19.95 5.55
C ASN A 105 -14.36 -20.08 5.46
N TRP A 106 -13.62 -18.97 5.61
CA TRP A 106 -12.18 -18.92 5.35
C TRP A 106 -11.38 -19.96 6.15
N GLN A 107 -11.83 -20.33 7.35
CA GLN A 107 -11.18 -21.34 8.20
C GLN A 107 -11.17 -22.75 7.59
N GLN A 108 -12.11 -23.03 6.70
CA GLN A 108 -12.23 -24.29 5.98
C GLN A 108 -11.54 -24.26 4.61
N ARG A 109 -11.03 -23.10 4.18
CA ARG A 109 -10.38 -22.93 2.89
C ARG A 109 -8.93 -23.45 2.93
N PRO A 110 -8.39 -23.90 1.79
CA PRO A 110 -6.97 -24.19 1.64
C PRO A 110 -6.08 -23.02 2.08
N HIS A 111 -4.88 -23.36 2.58
CA HIS A 111 -3.92 -22.37 3.05
C HIS A 111 -3.60 -21.25 2.03
N PRO A 112 -3.41 -21.53 0.71
CA PRO A 112 -3.19 -20.47 -0.28
C PRO A 112 -4.31 -19.43 -0.32
N ASP A 113 -5.57 -19.85 -0.27
CA ASP A 113 -6.73 -18.95 -0.31
C ASP A 113 -6.79 -18.06 0.93
N ILE A 114 -6.46 -18.61 2.11
CA ILE A 114 -6.35 -17.83 3.35
C ILE A 114 -5.25 -16.77 3.23
N LEU A 115 -4.11 -17.10 2.62
CA LEU A 115 -3.05 -16.13 2.37
C LEU A 115 -3.52 -15.03 1.42
N THR A 116 -4.23 -15.36 0.35
CA THR A 116 -4.81 -14.39 -0.58
C THR A 116 -5.76 -13.41 0.14
N LEU A 117 -6.63 -13.91 1.02
CA LEU A 117 -7.51 -13.04 1.81
C LEU A 117 -6.72 -12.12 2.77
N ARG A 118 -5.65 -12.62 3.38
CA ARG A 118 -4.76 -11.80 4.22
C ARG A 118 -4.05 -10.72 3.39
N GLN A 119 -3.62 -11.04 2.17
CA GLN A 119 -3.04 -10.06 1.24
C GLN A 119 -4.05 -8.96 0.92
N CYS A 120 -5.31 -9.30 0.58
CA CYS A 120 -6.37 -8.31 0.42
C CYS A 120 -6.50 -7.40 1.64
N LYS A 121 -6.57 -7.97 2.86
CA LYS A 121 -6.72 -7.21 4.10
C LYS A 121 -5.57 -6.24 4.36
N ASN A 122 -4.34 -6.68 4.07
CA ASN A 122 -3.14 -5.86 4.20
C ASN A 122 -3.12 -4.71 3.18
N LEU A 123 -3.43 -4.99 1.92
CA LEU A 123 -3.50 -3.98 0.85
C LEU A 123 -4.62 -2.95 1.10
N LEU A 124 -5.71 -3.36 1.76
CA LEU A 124 -6.83 -2.48 2.12
C LEU A 124 -6.59 -1.67 3.40
N ALA A 125 -5.60 -2.00 4.23
CA ALA A 125 -5.38 -1.27 5.49
C ALA A 125 -5.16 0.26 5.30
N PRO A 126 -4.37 0.72 4.31
CA PRO A 126 -4.21 2.15 4.03
C PRO A 126 -5.51 2.85 3.59
N ALA A 127 -6.44 2.13 2.97
CA ALA A 127 -7.71 2.67 2.48
C ALA A 127 -8.56 3.30 3.60
N GLN A 128 -8.54 2.71 4.80
CA GLN A 128 -9.24 3.27 5.97
C GLN A 128 -8.76 4.69 6.31
N THR A 129 -7.46 4.95 6.16
CA THR A 129 -6.87 6.25 6.45
C THR A 129 -7.26 7.30 5.41
N ILE A 130 -7.30 6.92 4.13
CA ILE A 130 -7.58 7.87 3.05
C ILE A 130 -9.07 8.07 2.76
N ARG A 131 -9.95 7.21 3.30
CA ARG A 131 -11.37 7.20 2.96
C ARG A 131 -12.07 8.56 3.10
N ARG A 132 -11.72 9.32 4.14
CA ARG A 132 -12.28 10.67 4.41
C ARG A 132 -11.86 11.75 3.41
N TYR A 133 -10.84 11.49 2.60
CA TYR A 133 -10.31 12.42 1.60
C TYR A 133 -10.74 12.08 0.17
N LEU A 134 -11.47 10.97 -0.01
CA LEU A 134 -11.93 10.55 -1.33
C LEU A 134 -13.07 11.43 -1.83
N SER A 135 -13.03 11.69 -3.12
CA SER A 135 -14.14 12.31 -3.84
C SER A 135 -15.32 11.33 -3.92
N THR A 136 -16.55 11.82 -4.14
CA THR A 136 -17.75 10.97 -4.32
C THR A 136 -17.75 10.29 -5.70
N THR A 137 -16.80 9.38 -5.93
CA THR A 137 -16.54 8.70 -7.21
C THR A 137 -16.99 7.23 -7.17
N LEU A 138 -17.02 6.57 -8.33
CA LEU A 138 -17.20 5.12 -8.41
C LEU A 138 -16.09 4.37 -7.66
N THR A 139 -14.86 4.87 -7.72
CA THR A 139 -13.72 4.34 -6.96
C THR A 139 -13.98 4.36 -5.46
N ALA A 140 -14.53 5.45 -4.92
CA ALA A 140 -14.86 5.53 -3.49
C ALA A 140 -15.93 4.50 -3.09
N ARG A 141 -16.94 4.27 -3.94
CA ARG A 141 -17.97 3.25 -3.69
C ARG A 141 -17.41 1.83 -3.73
N ALA A 142 -16.55 1.53 -4.71
CA ALA A 142 -15.88 0.23 -4.78
C ALA A 142 -15.00 -0.01 -3.54
N LEU A 143 -14.25 1.01 -3.12
CA LEU A 143 -13.43 0.94 -1.91
C LEU A 143 -14.27 0.75 -0.64
N ASP A 144 -15.45 1.37 -0.55
CA ASP A 144 -16.38 1.16 0.56
C ASP A 144 -16.84 -0.29 0.68
N GLN A 145 -17.17 -0.92 -0.44
CA GLN A 145 -17.58 -2.32 -0.45
C GLN A 145 -16.45 -3.23 0.05
N TRP A 146 -15.23 -2.99 -0.41
CA TRP A 146 -14.05 -3.71 0.07
C TRP A 146 -13.75 -3.44 1.55
N LEU A 147 -13.89 -2.21 2.02
CA LEU A 147 -13.69 -1.84 3.43
C LEU A 147 -14.73 -2.50 4.34
N ALA A 148 -15.98 -2.66 3.88
CA ALA A 148 -17.02 -3.39 4.61
C ALA A 148 -16.70 -4.89 4.73
N LEU A 149 -16.14 -5.49 3.67
CA LEU A 149 -15.70 -6.88 3.68
C LEU A 149 -14.43 -7.10 4.53
N ARG A 150 -13.53 -6.11 4.57
CA ARG A 150 -12.21 -6.23 5.22
C ARG A 150 -12.27 -6.75 6.66
N GLU A 151 -13.28 -6.36 7.43
CA GLU A 151 -13.43 -6.76 8.83
C GLU A 151 -13.78 -8.25 8.99
N GLN A 152 -14.23 -8.90 7.92
CA GLN A 152 -14.53 -10.34 7.86
C GLN A 152 -13.35 -11.17 7.34
N LEU A 153 -12.33 -10.53 6.79
CA LEU A 153 -11.13 -11.20 6.30
C LEU A 153 -10.25 -11.70 7.46
N PRO A 154 -9.56 -12.85 7.31
CA PRO A 154 -8.63 -13.39 8.31
C PRO A 154 -7.47 -12.47 8.68
#